data_AF-A0A329XJR7-F1
#
_entry.id   AF-A0A329XJR7-F1
#
_cell.length_a   1.000
_cell.length_b   1.000
_cell.length_c   1.000
_cell.angle_alpha   90.00
_cell.angle_beta   90.00
_cell.angle_gamma   90.00
#
_symmetry.space_group_name_H-M   'P 1'
#
loop_
_entity.id
_entity.type
_entity.pdbx_description
1 polymer ?
#
loop_
_entity_poly.entity_id
_entity_poly.type
_entity_poly.pdbx_seq_one_letter_code
_entity_poly.pdbx_strand_id
1 'polypeptide(L)'
;MQRRIATEAAVRRHARRLFLKQGYADTSVRQIAAAARVSAGTVVSVGTKDQLFVTCMEEVATEAALSALAAEQDPRAALRAFVVATPGLTAEGTELSRDYLRALIAIGSDPGNEERLGRVLALITSRWAELLGLPDEHSRVVLCAGNFYMSLIGCVYAVAAGQLRADDAVVLLHGMIDGATAENAVNAPSGCDQ
;
A
#
# COMPACT_ATOMS: atom_id res chain seq x y z
N MET A 1 31.44 -1.87 -2.96
CA MET A 1 30.02 -1.63 -3.29
C MET A 1 29.12 -2.82 -2.92
N GLN A 2 29.35 -4.02 -3.48
CA GLN A 2 28.49 -5.21 -3.23
C GLN A 2 28.35 -5.61 -1.75
N ARG A 3 29.43 -5.59 -0.95
CA ARG A 3 29.37 -5.94 0.48
C ARG A 3 28.52 -4.97 1.30
N ARG A 4 28.50 -3.68 0.94
CA ARG A 4 27.66 -2.66 1.59
C ARG A 4 26.19 -2.91 1.28
N ILE A 5 25.87 -3.12 0.00
CA ILE A 5 24.50 -3.44 -0.45
C ILE A 5 23.97 -4.71 0.22
N ALA A 6 24.79 -5.77 0.29
CA ALA A 6 24.40 -7.02 0.95
C ALA A 6 24.12 -6.83 2.46
N THR A 7 24.93 -6.01 3.14
CA THR A 7 24.73 -5.67 4.55
C THR A 7 23.44 -4.86 4.74
N GLU A 8 23.21 -3.83 3.93
CA GLU A 8 21.99 -3.01 4.00
C GLU A 8 20.73 -3.85 3.75
N ALA A 9 20.76 -4.74 2.76
CA ALA A 9 19.68 -5.68 2.49
C ALA A 9 19.44 -6.65 3.65
N ALA A 10 20.50 -7.15 4.28
CA ALA A 10 20.38 -8.00 5.46
C ALA A 10 19.74 -7.24 6.64
N VAL A 11 20.18 -6.00 6.91
CA VAL A 11 19.60 -5.15 7.95
C VAL A 11 18.11 -4.93 7.71
N ARG A 12 17.70 -4.51 6.50
CA ARG A 12 16.28 -4.31 6.15
C ARG A 12 15.46 -5.58 6.33
N ARG A 13 15.94 -6.73 5.82
CA ARG A 13 15.24 -8.02 5.96
C ARG A 13 15.02 -8.40 7.43
N HIS A 14 16.04 -8.25 8.27
CA HIS A 14 15.92 -8.59 9.69
C HIS A 14 15.07 -7.57 10.46
N ALA A 15 15.13 -6.28 10.10
CA ALA A 15 14.27 -5.25 10.64
C ALA A 15 12.79 -5.52 10.31
N ARG A 16 12.45 -5.72 9.04
CA ARG A 16 11.10 -6.10 8.58
C ARG A 16 10.55 -7.28 9.36
N ARG A 17 11.32 -8.35 9.49
CA ARG A 17 10.90 -9.56 10.23
C ARG A 17 10.59 -9.25 11.70
N LEU A 18 11.39 -8.42 12.35
CA LEU A 18 11.16 -8.05 13.75
C LEU A 18 9.91 -7.16 13.87
N PHE A 19 9.79 -6.11 13.05
CA PHE A 19 8.62 -5.23 13.07
C PHE A 19 7.31 -5.98 12.86
N LEU A 20 7.25 -6.91 11.90
CA LEU A 20 6.06 -7.72 11.67
C LEU A 20 5.78 -8.72 12.81
N LYS A 21 6.81 -9.21 13.50
CA LYS A 21 6.66 -10.24 14.53
C LYS A 21 6.24 -9.68 15.90
N GLN A 22 6.80 -8.54 16.29
CA GLN A 22 6.67 -7.99 17.65
C GLN A 22 6.29 -6.51 17.66
N GLY A 23 5.94 -5.93 16.51
CA GLY A 23 5.53 -4.52 16.43
C GLY A 23 6.68 -3.52 16.46
N TYR A 24 6.34 -2.26 16.27
CA TYR A 24 7.28 -1.15 16.28
C TYR A 24 7.83 -0.90 17.69
N ALA A 25 6.96 -0.82 18.71
CA ALA A 25 7.35 -0.48 20.08
C ALA A 25 8.45 -1.41 20.63
N ASP A 26 8.29 -2.72 20.49
CA ASP A 26 9.19 -3.73 21.07
C ASP A 26 10.44 -4.03 20.22
N THR A 27 10.57 -3.38 19.06
CA THR A 27 11.73 -3.52 18.17
C THR A 27 12.76 -2.41 18.41
N SER A 28 14.03 -2.79 18.54
CA SER A 28 15.15 -1.86 18.76
C SER A 28 16.28 -2.07 17.76
N VAL A 29 17.07 -1.01 17.53
CA VAL A 29 18.29 -1.05 16.70
C VAL A 29 19.25 -2.15 17.16
N ARG A 30 19.34 -2.41 18.47
CA ARG A 30 20.19 -3.47 19.03
C ARG A 30 19.69 -4.87 18.67
N GLN A 31 18.38 -5.13 18.73
CA GLN A 31 17.81 -6.41 18.29
C GLN A 31 18.01 -6.63 16.79
N ILE A 32 17.84 -5.59 15.97
CA ILE A 32 18.08 -5.64 14.53
C ILE A 32 19.55 -5.98 14.25
N ALA A 33 20.47 -5.29 14.92
CA ALA A 33 21.92 -5.51 14.79
C ALA A 33 22.32 -6.95 15.15
N ALA A 34 21.80 -7.45 16.28
CA ALA A 34 22.02 -8.82 16.72
C ALA A 34 21.47 -9.84 15.70
N ALA A 35 20.25 -9.64 15.20
CA ALA A 35 19.63 -10.53 14.22
C ALA A 35 20.37 -10.54 12.87
N ALA A 36 20.89 -9.39 12.44
CA ALA A 36 21.66 -9.24 11.21
C ALA A 36 23.15 -9.58 11.37
N ARG A 37 23.63 -9.87 12.59
CA ARG A 37 25.05 -10.12 12.93
C ARG A 37 25.96 -8.96 12.51
N VAL A 38 25.54 -7.73 12.81
CA VAL A 38 26.29 -6.49 12.57
C VAL A 38 26.35 -5.62 13.82
N SER A 39 27.13 -4.55 13.80
CA SER A 39 27.13 -3.58 14.90
C SER A 39 25.89 -2.68 14.87
N ALA A 40 25.51 -2.12 16.02
CA ALA A 40 24.43 -1.13 16.07
C ALA A 40 24.74 0.12 15.21
N GLY A 41 26.01 0.55 15.18
CA GLY A 41 26.44 1.65 14.30
C GLY A 41 26.27 1.34 12.81
N THR A 42 26.44 0.07 12.42
CA THR A 42 26.13 -0.38 11.06
C THR A 42 24.64 -0.22 10.75
N VAL A 43 23.75 -0.61 11.66
CA VAL A 43 22.29 -0.42 11.47
C VAL A 43 21.93 1.06 11.36
N VAL A 44 22.47 1.90 12.25
CA VAL A 44 22.25 3.36 12.21
C VAL A 44 22.74 3.98 10.89
N SER A 45 23.82 3.45 10.30
CA SER A 45 24.29 3.89 8.99
C SER A 45 23.37 3.49 7.82
N VAL A 46 22.50 2.49 8.01
CA VAL A 46 21.43 2.13 7.05
C VAL A 46 20.22 3.03 7.23
N GLY A 47 19.86 3.35 8.48
CA GLY A 47 18.77 4.27 8.81
C GLY A 47 18.42 4.24 10.30
N THR A 48 17.67 5.24 10.75
CA THR A 48 17.07 5.25 12.10
C THR A 48 16.02 4.14 12.23
N LYS A 49 15.57 3.83 13.46
CA LYS A 49 14.46 2.89 13.69
C LYS A 49 13.22 3.30 12.89
N ASP A 50 12.90 4.59 12.86
CA ASP A 50 11.71 5.13 12.18
C ASP A 50 11.83 5.01 10.67
N GLN A 51 12.98 5.39 10.11
CA GLN A 51 13.25 5.23 8.68
C GLN A 51 13.17 3.77 8.26
N LEU A 52 13.84 2.88 8.99
CA LEU A 52 13.78 1.44 8.72
C LEU A 52 12.35 0.91 8.82
N PHE A 53 11.57 1.38 9.79
CA PHE A 53 10.20 0.95 9.97
C PHE A 53 9.30 1.39 8.81
N VAL A 54 9.32 2.68 8.45
CA VAL A 54 8.55 3.24 7.34
C VAL A 54 8.88 2.51 6.04
N THR A 55 10.15 2.40 5.68
CA THR A 55 10.56 1.68 4.46
C THR A 55 10.11 0.22 4.49
N CYS A 56 10.24 -0.49 5.63
CA CYS A 56 9.80 -1.88 5.72
C CYS A 56 8.28 -2.04 5.55
N MET A 57 7.48 -1.14 6.13
CA MET A 57 6.02 -1.21 6.01
C MET A 57 5.54 -0.86 4.60
N GLU A 58 6.20 0.09 3.94
CA GLU A 58 5.94 0.43 2.54
C GLU A 58 6.31 -0.71 1.57
N GLU A 59 7.45 -1.37 1.81
CA GLU A 59 7.84 -2.58 1.06
C GLU A 59 6.79 -3.69 1.24
N VAL A 60 6.33 -3.93 2.47
CA VAL A 60 5.26 -4.91 2.75
C VAL A 60 3.96 -4.55 2.04
N ALA A 61 3.53 -3.29 2.14
CA ALA A 61 2.30 -2.83 1.48
C ALA A 61 2.40 -2.93 -0.04
N THR A 62 3.55 -2.58 -0.61
CA THR A 62 3.82 -2.70 -2.05
C THR A 62 3.75 -4.16 -2.51
N GLU A 63 4.40 -5.08 -1.79
CA GLU A 63 4.38 -6.51 -2.12
C GLU A 63 2.96 -7.09 -2.04
N ALA A 64 2.21 -6.76 -0.98
CA ALA A 64 0.83 -7.18 -0.84
C ALA A 64 -0.06 -6.64 -1.97
N ALA A 65 0.12 -5.36 -2.32
CA ALA A 65 -0.63 -4.71 -3.39
C ALA A 65 -0.39 -5.36 -4.76
N LEU A 66 0.88 -5.52 -5.13
CA LEU A 66 1.27 -6.13 -6.41
C LEU A 66 0.80 -7.58 -6.49
N SER A 67 0.94 -8.34 -5.40
CA SER A 67 0.45 -9.72 -5.35
C SER A 67 -1.06 -9.81 -5.53
N ALA A 68 -1.83 -8.94 -4.85
CA ALA A 68 -3.29 -8.96 -4.93
C ALA A 68 -3.80 -8.55 -6.31
N LEU A 69 -3.23 -7.50 -6.91
CA LEU A 69 -3.62 -7.01 -8.24
C LEU A 69 -3.26 -7.98 -9.37
N ALA A 70 -2.22 -8.80 -9.18
CA ALA A 70 -1.77 -9.80 -10.16
C ALA A 70 -2.48 -11.16 -10.02
N ALA A 71 -3.05 -11.46 -8.86
CA ALA A 71 -3.71 -12.75 -8.61
C ALA A 71 -5.02 -12.92 -9.39
N GLU A 72 -5.68 -11.80 -9.73
CA GLU A 72 -6.98 -11.78 -10.38
C GLU A 72 -6.87 -11.30 -11.83
N GLN A 73 -7.58 -12.00 -12.73
CA GLN A 73 -7.68 -11.61 -14.15
C GLN A 73 -8.81 -10.62 -14.39
N ASP A 74 -9.91 -10.74 -13.65
CA ASP A 74 -11.03 -9.80 -13.72
C ASP A 74 -10.63 -8.49 -13.02
N PRO A 75 -10.71 -7.33 -13.69
CA PRO A 75 -10.20 -6.08 -13.14
C PRO A 75 -10.97 -5.62 -11.90
N ARG A 76 -12.27 -5.92 -11.81
CA ARG A 76 -13.08 -5.64 -10.62
C ARG A 76 -12.63 -6.50 -9.44
N ALA A 77 -12.46 -7.80 -9.65
CA ALA A 77 -11.93 -8.72 -8.64
C ALA A 77 -10.53 -8.30 -8.17
N ALA A 78 -9.65 -7.88 -9.09
CA ALA A 78 -8.31 -7.39 -8.76
C ALA A 78 -8.33 -6.16 -7.85
N LEU A 79 -9.14 -5.15 -8.17
CA LEU A 79 -9.28 -3.95 -7.34
C LEU A 79 -9.85 -4.26 -5.95
N ARG A 80 -10.81 -5.19 -5.86
CA ARG A 80 -11.36 -5.65 -4.57
C ARG A 80 -10.32 -6.44 -3.76
N ALA A 81 -9.58 -7.34 -4.40
CA ALA A 81 -8.50 -8.07 -3.75
C ALA A 81 -7.43 -7.13 -3.19
N PHE A 82 -7.09 -6.07 -3.92
CA PHE A 82 -6.19 -5.01 -3.45
C PHE A 82 -6.69 -4.30 -2.19
N VAL A 83 -7.98 -3.97 -2.11
CA VAL A 83 -8.58 -3.39 -0.88
C VAL A 83 -8.40 -4.33 0.30
N VAL A 84 -8.78 -5.61 0.14
CA VAL A 84 -8.72 -6.60 1.22
C VAL A 84 -7.28 -6.91 1.65
N ALA A 85 -6.32 -6.88 0.72
CA ALA A 85 -4.91 -7.11 1.00
C ALA A 85 -4.20 -5.90 1.63
N THR A 86 -4.85 -4.74 1.70
CA THR A 86 -4.24 -3.52 2.27
C THR A 86 -4.02 -3.71 3.77
N PRO A 87 -2.78 -3.70 4.28
CA PRO A 87 -2.50 -4.07 5.68
C PRO A 87 -3.32 -3.27 6.69
N GLY A 88 -3.46 -1.96 6.49
CA GLY A 88 -4.19 -1.07 7.39
C GLY A 88 -5.71 -1.26 7.43
N LEU A 89 -6.26 -2.13 6.59
CA LEU A 89 -7.67 -2.54 6.62
C LEU A 89 -7.86 -3.95 7.19
N THR A 90 -6.79 -4.59 7.65
CA THR A 90 -6.85 -5.89 8.33
C THR A 90 -6.79 -5.70 9.85
N ALA A 91 -7.34 -6.66 10.59
CA ALA A 91 -7.30 -6.65 12.06
C ALA A 91 -5.85 -6.60 12.58
N GLU A 92 -4.97 -7.41 11.99
CA GLU A 92 -3.54 -7.49 12.38
C GLU A 92 -2.76 -6.22 12.00
N GLY A 93 -3.08 -5.61 10.86
CA GLY A 93 -2.33 -4.46 10.36
C GLY A 93 -2.78 -3.10 10.91
N THR A 94 -3.94 -3.00 11.55
CA THR A 94 -4.45 -1.71 12.08
C THR A 94 -3.51 -1.09 13.12
N GLU A 95 -2.97 -1.89 14.05
CA GLU A 95 -2.03 -1.38 15.06
C GLU A 95 -0.70 -0.94 14.42
N LEU A 96 -0.15 -1.75 13.51
CA LEU A 96 1.05 -1.42 12.76
C LEU A 96 0.87 -0.16 11.90
N SER A 97 -0.31 0.05 11.31
CA SER A 97 -0.63 1.25 10.54
C SER A 97 -0.67 2.51 11.40
N ARG A 98 -1.06 2.42 12.67
CA ARG A 98 -1.00 3.55 13.60
C ARG A 98 0.44 3.95 13.90
N ASP A 99 1.30 2.97 14.20
CA ASP A 99 2.72 3.23 14.41
C ASP A 99 3.38 3.76 13.13
N TYR A 100 2.99 3.23 11.96
CA TYR A 100 3.48 3.68 10.66
C TYR A 100 3.15 5.15 10.43
N LEU A 101 1.90 5.54 10.64
CA LEU A 101 1.47 6.93 10.47
C LEU A 101 2.26 7.89 11.38
N ARG A 102 2.49 7.50 12.65
CA ARG A 102 3.29 8.28 13.59
C ARG A 102 4.73 8.45 13.10
N ALA A 103 5.36 7.37 12.64
CA ALA A 103 6.73 7.41 12.13
C ALA A 103 6.83 8.24 10.84
N LEU A 104 5.90 8.06 9.91
CA LEU A 104 5.83 8.78 8.64
C LEU A 104 5.71 10.31 8.85
N ILE A 105 4.85 10.75 9.78
CA ILE A 105 4.72 12.17 10.13
C ILE A 105 6.02 12.73 10.71
N ALA A 106 6.73 11.94 11.51
CA ALA A 106 7.96 12.38 12.16
C ALA A 106 9.14 12.52 11.19
N ILE A 107 9.27 11.63 10.21
CA ILE A 107 10.45 11.59 9.31
C ILE A 107 10.17 12.19 7.92
N GLY A 108 8.92 12.32 7.51
CA GLY A 108 8.52 12.70 6.15
C GLY A 108 8.56 11.54 5.16
N SER A 109 8.39 11.84 3.87
CA SER A 109 8.35 10.82 2.81
C SER A 109 9.71 10.15 2.59
N ASP A 110 9.71 8.83 2.36
CA ASP A 110 10.87 8.06 1.87
C ASP A 110 10.98 8.20 0.33
N PRO A 111 12.07 8.75 -0.23
CA PRO A 111 12.25 8.83 -1.69
C PRO A 111 12.20 7.46 -2.38
N GLY A 112 12.60 6.38 -1.68
CA GLY A 112 12.50 5.02 -2.22
C GLY A 112 11.06 4.55 -2.42
N ASN A 113 10.09 5.19 -1.75
CA ASN A 113 8.68 4.83 -1.86
C ASN A 113 8.05 5.33 -3.16
N GLU A 114 8.51 6.47 -3.70
CA GLU A 114 7.92 7.08 -4.89
C GLU A 114 7.90 6.11 -6.08
N GLU A 115 9.01 5.42 -6.33
CA GLU A 115 9.12 4.43 -7.39
C GLU A 115 8.23 3.19 -7.14
N ARG A 116 8.20 2.70 -5.89
CA ARG A 116 7.36 1.55 -5.50
C ARG A 116 5.88 1.87 -5.68
N LEU A 117 5.47 3.02 -5.17
CA LEU A 117 4.11 3.52 -5.26
C LEU A 117 3.70 3.79 -6.71
N GLY A 118 4.59 4.36 -7.52
CA GLY A 118 4.36 4.58 -8.95
C GLY A 118 3.99 3.29 -9.69
N ARG A 119 4.65 2.16 -9.37
CA ARG A 119 4.30 0.85 -9.94
C ARG A 119 2.92 0.36 -9.53
N VAL A 120 2.57 0.52 -8.24
CA VAL A 120 1.25 0.12 -7.73
C VAL A 120 0.15 0.97 -8.38
N LEU A 121 0.35 2.29 -8.45
CA LEU A 121 -0.60 3.21 -9.09
C LEU A 121 -0.78 2.93 -10.58
N ALA A 122 0.31 2.63 -11.31
CA ALA A 122 0.22 2.25 -12.72
C ALA A 122 -0.65 1.00 -12.91
N LEU A 123 -0.48 -0.01 -12.04
CA LEU A 123 -1.29 -1.23 -12.12
C LEU A 123 -2.75 -0.98 -11.74
N ILE A 124 -3.03 -0.16 -10.71
CA ILE A 124 -4.39 0.27 -10.36
C ILE A 124 -5.04 1.00 -11.54
N THR A 125 -4.33 1.93 -12.17
CA THR A 125 -4.81 2.67 -13.36
C THR A 125 -5.14 1.72 -14.51
N SER A 126 -4.26 0.76 -14.79
CA SER A 126 -4.49 -0.26 -15.83
C SER A 126 -5.73 -1.10 -15.54
N ARG A 127 -5.95 -1.53 -14.27
CA ARG A 127 -7.19 -2.23 -13.88
C ARG A 127 -8.44 -1.36 -14.06
N TRP A 128 -8.35 -0.07 -13.78
CA TRP A 128 -9.44 0.86 -14.02
C TRP A 128 -9.73 1.06 -15.51
N ALA A 129 -8.70 1.13 -16.35
CA ALA A 129 -8.82 1.18 -17.81
C ALA A 129 -9.54 -0.06 -18.36
N GLU A 130 -9.10 -1.26 -17.94
CA GLU A 130 -9.73 -2.53 -18.28
C GLU A 130 -11.20 -2.56 -17.85
N LEU A 131 -11.49 -2.15 -16.60
CA LEU A 131 -12.85 -2.14 -16.04
C LEU A 131 -13.79 -1.18 -16.79
N LEU A 132 -13.27 -0.05 -17.25
CA LEU A 132 -14.06 0.99 -17.94
C LEU A 132 -14.11 0.80 -19.46
N GLY A 133 -13.25 -0.03 -20.03
CA GLY A 133 -13.09 -0.20 -21.48
C GLY A 133 -12.50 1.04 -22.16
N LEU A 134 -11.58 1.74 -21.48
CA LEU A 134 -10.98 3.01 -21.94
C LEU A 134 -9.45 2.94 -21.89
N PRO A 135 -8.72 3.76 -22.68
CA PRO A 135 -7.26 3.87 -22.58
C PRO A 135 -6.80 4.37 -21.21
N ASP A 136 -5.62 3.94 -20.76
CA ASP A 136 -5.01 4.30 -19.47
C ASP A 136 -4.89 5.83 -19.27
N GLU A 137 -4.51 6.56 -20.32
CA GLU A 137 -4.39 8.03 -20.28
C GLU A 137 -5.73 8.78 -20.30
N HIS A 138 -6.86 8.09 -20.47
CA HIS A 138 -8.17 8.73 -20.50
C HIS A 138 -8.47 9.38 -19.15
N SER A 139 -8.84 10.66 -19.13
CA SER A 139 -9.00 11.45 -17.89
C SER A 139 -9.91 10.79 -16.86
N ARG A 140 -10.98 10.10 -17.31
CA ARG A 140 -11.86 9.33 -16.42
C ARG A 140 -11.13 8.19 -15.70
N VAL A 141 -10.26 7.45 -16.40
CA VAL A 141 -9.46 6.36 -15.80
C VAL A 141 -8.53 6.93 -14.74
N VAL A 142 -7.78 7.98 -15.10
CA VAL A 142 -6.85 8.67 -14.18
C VAL A 142 -7.57 9.19 -12.94
N LEU A 143 -8.75 9.80 -13.10
CA LEU A 143 -9.56 10.30 -11.98
C LEU A 143 -10.13 9.17 -11.12
N CYS A 144 -10.64 8.09 -11.71
CA CYS A 144 -11.14 6.93 -10.97
C CYS A 144 -10.02 6.28 -10.15
N ALA A 145 -8.86 6.02 -10.77
CA ALA A 145 -7.71 5.43 -10.10
C ALA A 145 -7.15 6.32 -8.98
N GLY A 146 -7.00 7.62 -9.26
CA GLY A 146 -6.51 8.60 -8.29
C GLY A 146 -7.46 8.76 -7.10
N ASN A 147 -8.76 8.96 -7.35
CA ASN A 147 -9.76 9.09 -6.29
C ASN A 147 -9.84 7.82 -5.46
N PHE A 148 -9.85 6.64 -6.10
CA PHE A 148 -9.86 5.37 -5.41
C PHE A 148 -8.66 5.21 -4.48
N TYR A 149 -7.44 5.49 -4.95
CA TYR A 149 -6.24 5.38 -4.12
C TYR A 149 -6.22 6.40 -2.96
N MET A 150 -6.62 7.66 -3.22
CA MET A 150 -6.71 8.68 -2.17
C MET A 150 -7.76 8.33 -1.11
N SER A 151 -8.91 7.80 -1.54
CA SER A 151 -9.93 7.28 -0.64
C SER A 151 -9.44 6.07 0.15
N LEU A 152 -8.67 5.15 -0.44
CA LEU A 152 -8.08 4.02 0.27
C LEU A 152 -7.14 4.49 1.38
N ILE A 153 -6.19 5.37 1.07
CA ILE A 153 -5.25 5.90 2.07
C ILE A 153 -6.00 6.68 3.17
N GLY A 154 -6.99 7.49 2.79
CA GLY A 154 -7.87 8.18 3.74
C GLY A 154 -8.59 7.20 4.67
N CYS A 155 -9.12 6.10 4.13
CA CYS A 155 -9.75 5.04 4.92
C CYS A 155 -8.77 4.36 5.86
N VAL A 156 -7.57 4.00 5.40
CA VAL A 156 -6.52 3.39 6.24
C VAL A 156 -6.18 4.30 7.43
N TYR A 157 -6.05 5.61 7.19
CA TYR A 157 -5.75 6.55 8.28
C TYR A 157 -6.94 6.78 9.22
N ALA A 158 -8.16 6.86 8.69
CA ALA A 158 -9.36 6.94 9.50
C ALA A 158 -9.52 5.71 10.41
N VAL A 159 -9.22 4.51 9.89
CA VAL A 159 -9.22 3.26 10.66
C VAL A 159 -8.13 3.27 11.73
N ALA A 160 -6.89 3.64 11.37
CA ALA A 160 -5.78 3.72 12.33
C ALA A 160 -6.02 4.72 13.47
N ALA A 161 -6.74 5.82 13.18
CA ALA A 161 -7.16 6.84 14.13
C ALA A 161 -8.44 6.47 14.92
N GLY A 162 -9.09 5.34 14.61
CA GLY A 162 -10.33 4.91 15.27
C GLY A 162 -11.57 5.70 14.86
N GLN A 163 -11.51 6.44 13.75
CA GLN A 163 -12.60 7.25 13.20
C GLN A 163 -13.53 6.46 12.27
N LEU A 164 -13.07 5.31 11.76
CA LEU A 164 -13.80 4.43 10.85
C LEU A 164 -13.53 2.97 11.19
N ARG A 165 -14.51 2.08 11.05
CA ARG A 165 -14.26 0.64 11.18
C ARG A 165 -13.66 0.09 9.87
N ALA A 166 -12.79 -0.91 9.97
CA ALA A 166 -12.20 -1.54 8.80
C ALA A 166 -13.27 -2.13 7.85
N ASP A 167 -14.30 -2.78 8.38
CA ASP A 167 -15.41 -3.33 7.57
C ASP A 167 -16.13 -2.23 6.77
N ASP A 168 -16.38 -1.08 7.41
CA ASP A 168 -17.05 0.06 6.77
C ASP A 168 -16.17 0.68 5.67
N ALA A 169 -14.86 0.77 5.90
CA ALA A 169 -13.89 1.20 4.90
C ALA A 169 -13.89 0.28 3.66
N VAL A 170 -13.89 -1.04 3.87
CA VAL A 170 -13.95 -2.02 2.77
C VAL A 170 -15.25 -1.86 1.96
N VAL A 171 -16.39 -1.70 2.64
CA VAL A 171 -17.68 -1.46 1.98
C VAL A 171 -17.67 -0.18 1.14
N LEU A 172 -17.14 0.93 1.68
CA LEU A 172 -17.04 2.20 0.95
C LEU A 172 -16.20 2.06 -0.32
N LEU A 173 -15.03 1.43 -0.21
CA LEU A 173 -14.10 1.26 -1.33
C LEU A 173 -14.64 0.32 -2.40
N HIS A 174 -15.31 -0.77 -2.00
CA HIS A 174 -16.02 -1.64 -2.95
C HIS A 174 -17.16 -0.91 -3.66
N GLY A 175 -17.92 -0.07 -2.93
CA GLY A 175 -18.96 0.78 -3.51
C GLY A 175 -18.43 1.74 -4.57
N MET A 176 -17.22 2.30 -4.40
CA MET A 176 -16.57 3.14 -5.42
C MET A 176 -16.26 2.36 -6.71
N ILE A 177 -15.78 1.12 -6.57
CA ILE A 177 -15.50 0.24 -7.71
C ILE A 177 -16.80 -0.05 -8.49
N ASP A 178 -17.88 -0.35 -7.77
CA ASP A 178 -19.16 -0.70 -8.39
C ASP A 178 -19.84 0.52 -9.04
N GLY A 179 -19.85 1.66 -8.35
CA GLY A 179 -20.51 2.89 -8.82
C GLY A 179 -19.92 3.45 -10.11
N ALA A 180 -18.60 3.39 -10.27
CA ALA A 180 -17.93 3.88 -11.48
C ALA A 180 -18.33 3.13 -12.76
N THR A 181 -18.81 1.88 -12.63
CA THR A 181 -19.33 1.09 -13.76
C THR A 181 -20.80 1.38 -14.06
N ALA A 182 -21.60 1.80 -13.07
CA ALA A 182 -23.00 2.16 -13.26
C ALA A 182 -23.15 3.44 -14.11
N GLU A 183 -22.26 4.42 -13.93
CA GLU A 183 -22.21 5.63 -14.76
C GLU A 183 -21.86 5.34 -16.24
N ASN A 184 -21.21 4.19 -16.52
CA ASN A 184 -20.94 3.73 -17.88
C ASN A 184 -22.19 3.17 -18.56
N ALA A 185 -23.05 2.46 -17.82
CA ALA A 185 -24.28 1.87 -18.37
C ALA A 185 -25.34 2.91 -18.74
N VAL A 186 -25.38 4.05 -18.03
CA VAL A 186 -26.32 5.14 -18.28
C VAL A 186 -25.91 6.00 -19.50
N ASN A 187 -24.63 6.04 -19.85
CA ASN A 187 -24.09 6.85 -20.96
C ASN A 187 -23.81 6.05 -22.25
N ALA A 188 -24.16 4.76 -22.30
CA ALA A 188 -24.12 4.01 -23.54
C ALA A 188 -25.15 4.61 -24.51
N PRO A 189 -24.78 4.98 -25.76
CA PRO A 189 -25.74 5.50 -26.71
C PRO A 189 -26.81 4.42 -26.94
N SER A 190 -28.07 4.76 -26.65
CA SER A 190 -29.22 3.94 -26.99
C SER A 190 -29.16 3.64 -28.49
N GLY A 191 -28.71 2.43 -28.83
CA GLY A 191 -28.61 1.98 -30.20
C GLY A 191 -30.00 1.93 -30.81
N CYS A 192 -30.28 2.87 -31.69
CA CYS A 192 -31.14 2.77 -32.87
C CYS A 192 -32.49 2.05 -32.68
N ASP A 193 -33.56 2.81 -32.50
CA ASP A 193 -34.87 2.45 -33.02
C ASP A 193 -35.10 3.20 -34.34
N GLN A 194 -35.06 2.40 -35.41
CA GLN A 194 -35.76 2.47 -36.72
C GLN A 194 -35.87 3.80 -37.47
#